data_AF-A0A929YJR7-F1
#
_entry.id   AF-A0A929YJR7-F1
#
_cell.length_a   1.000
_cell.length_b   1.000
_cell.length_c   1.000
_cell.angle_alpha   90.00
_cell.angle_beta   90.00
_cell.angle_gamma   90.00
#
_symmetry.space_group_name_H-M   'P 1'
#
loop_
_entity.id
_entity.type
_entity.pdbx_description
1 polymer ?
#
loop_
_entity_poly.entity_id
_entity_poly.type
_entity_poly.pdbx_seq_one_letter_code
_entity_poly.pdbx_strand_id
1 'polypeptide(L)'
;HLTSVTDLFNLVFKRNYLAKNRVQFFFTEPSFIGMHLFGILLPLFWLTRRKDLLFLIVLYAYSAILFGAGVRIILDISIILIILAALYLPKVKEKLFLPLTFVAFLIFLTTISAVNGRFHKIFFGFLGANPETTIDCALEENQNTEECLLLARQSGVNSDGSFASRVFRVKASLFGYTKSPLGSLTGFGLGNSIYPVRLGHAQAKKDYKSTYLKEVNDLENPNYHDDSVSYCLYIRIISEFGIIALFLFIFYLIYLAKNSRLAFRYHYLFIIFYLYLQFESLSFYAIWLFIATMLVTKKGNND
;
A
#
# COMPACT_ATOMS: atom_id res chain seq x y z
N HIS A 1 8.65 -37.92 31.43
CA HIS A 1 9.83 -37.04 31.39
C HIS A 1 10.02 -36.44 29.98
N LEU A 2 9.13 -35.55 29.54
CA LEU A 2 9.34 -34.78 28.29
C LEU A 2 8.93 -33.31 28.39
N THR A 3 8.57 -32.81 29.58
CA THR A 3 8.05 -31.46 29.78
C THR A 3 9.12 -30.37 29.66
N SER A 4 10.32 -30.61 30.21
CA SER A 4 11.40 -29.60 30.22
C SER A 4 11.91 -29.21 28.82
N VAL A 5 11.98 -30.16 27.87
CA VAL A 5 12.39 -29.86 26.49
C VAL A 5 11.28 -29.10 25.78
N THR A 6 10.02 -29.52 25.93
CA THR A 6 8.88 -28.81 25.33
C THR A 6 8.74 -27.39 25.87
N ASP A 7 9.02 -27.16 27.15
CA ASP A 7 8.97 -25.82 27.78
C ASP A 7 10.13 -24.93 27.33
N LEU A 8 11.34 -25.49 27.15
CA LEU A 8 12.48 -24.76 26.57
C LEU A 8 12.21 -24.38 25.11
N PHE A 9 11.66 -25.31 24.31
CA PHE A 9 11.25 -25.02 22.94
C PHE A 9 10.12 -23.98 22.91
N ASN A 10 9.13 -24.06 23.81
CA ASN A 10 8.07 -23.04 23.90
C ASN A 10 8.59 -21.66 24.30
N LEU A 11 9.67 -21.58 25.10
CA LEU A 11 10.27 -20.30 25.51
C LEU A 11 11.22 -19.73 24.45
N VAL A 12 11.96 -20.59 23.75
CA VAL A 12 12.88 -20.20 22.66
C VAL A 12 12.12 -19.90 21.36
N PHE A 13 11.02 -20.61 21.09
CA PHE A 13 10.19 -20.44 19.89
C PHE A 13 8.87 -19.69 20.16
N LYS A 14 8.74 -18.98 21.30
CA LYS A 14 7.63 -18.06 21.56
C LYS A 14 7.68 -16.87 20.61
N ARG A 15 7.35 -17.10 19.34
CA ARG A 15 6.92 -16.04 18.44
C ARG A 15 5.42 -15.92 18.64
N ASN A 16 4.99 -14.79 19.19
CA ASN A 16 3.57 -14.41 19.25
C ASN A 16 3.05 -14.24 17.82
N TYR A 17 2.73 -15.35 17.16
CA TYR A 17 1.90 -15.33 15.97
C TYR A 17 0.45 -15.23 16.44
N LEU A 18 -0.04 -13.99 16.47
CA LEU A 18 -1.45 -13.60 16.37
C LEU A 18 -2.39 -14.10 17.48
N ALA A 19 -2.79 -13.19 18.38
CA ALA A 19 -3.94 -13.35 19.28
C ALA A 19 -5.31 -13.39 18.58
N LYS A 20 -5.33 -13.54 17.24
CA LYS A 20 -6.55 -13.71 16.44
C LYS A 20 -6.35 -14.92 15.53
N ASN A 21 -7.26 -15.88 15.62
CA ASN A 21 -7.43 -17.01 14.69
C ASN A 21 -7.60 -16.53 13.24
N ARG A 22 -6.50 -16.13 12.61
CA ARG A 22 -6.41 -15.96 11.17
C ARG A 22 -5.17 -16.70 10.72
N VAL A 23 -5.39 -17.91 10.21
CA VAL A 23 -4.41 -18.56 9.34
C VAL A 23 -4.27 -17.65 8.12
N GLN A 24 -3.29 -16.76 8.15
CA GLN A 24 -3.04 -15.76 7.11
C GLN A 24 -1.87 -16.21 6.25
N PHE A 25 -2.17 -17.09 5.29
CA PHE A 25 -1.37 -17.31 4.10
C PHE A 25 -2.36 -17.51 2.94
N PHE A 26 -2.05 -16.89 1.80
CA PHE A 26 -2.90 -16.68 0.61
C PHE A 26 -3.90 -15.53 0.70
N PHE A 27 -3.48 -14.35 0.23
CA PHE A 27 -4.34 -13.31 -0.38
C PHE A 27 -5.56 -12.80 0.42
N THR A 28 -5.71 -13.12 1.70
CA THR A 28 -6.93 -12.80 2.48
C THR A 28 -7.08 -11.33 2.82
N GLU A 29 -6.01 -10.55 2.76
CA GLU A 29 -6.11 -9.12 2.93
C GLU A 29 -6.11 -8.47 1.54
N PRO A 30 -7.20 -7.79 1.15
CA PRO A 30 -7.29 -7.12 -0.16
C PRO A 30 -6.17 -6.12 -0.41
N SER A 31 -5.60 -5.62 0.69
CA SER A 31 -4.37 -4.85 0.70
C SER A 31 -3.30 -5.58 -0.12
N PHE A 32 -2.93 -6.82 0.20
CA PHE A 32 -1.74 -7.51 -0.34
C PHE A 32 -1.85 -8.04 -1.76
N ILE A 33 -3.03 -8.02 -2.39
CA ILE A 33 -3.22 -8.60 -3.73
C ILE A 33 -2.29 -7.91 -4.74
N GLY A 34 -2.20 -6.57 -4.71
CA GLY A 34 -1.31 -5.81 -5.58
C GLY A 34 0.17 -6.20 -5.46
N MET A 35 0.67 -6.51 -4.25
CA MET A 35 2.07 -6.94 -4.05
C MET A 35 2.37 -8.25 -4.78
N HIS A 36 1.46 -9.21 -4.71
CA HIS A 36 1.68 -10.51 -5.31
C HIS A 36 1.58 -10.42 -6.83
N LEU A 37 0.55 -9.73 -7.35
CA LEU A 37 0.34 -9.61 -8.79
C LEU A 37 1.44 -8.78 -9.45
N PHE A 38 1.74 -7.61 -8.90
CA PHE A 38 2.60 -6.62 -9.55
C PHE A 38 4.02 -6.56 -8.98
N GLY A 39 4.20 -6.91 -7.72
CA GLY A 39 5.53 -6.95 -7.09
C GLY A 39 6.29 -8.27 -7.32
N ILE A 40 5.57 -9.37 -7.57
CA ILE A 40 6.16 -10.71 -7.75
C ILE A 40 5.85 -11.30 -9.13
N LEU A 41 4.57 -11.53 -9.46
CA LEU A 41 4.21 -12.25 -10.69
C LEU A 41 4.57 -11.49 -11.97
N LEU A 42 4.30 -10.17 -12.02
CA LEU A 42 4.61 -9.35 -13.19
C LEU A 42 6.13 -9.30 -13.49
N PRO A 43 7.01 -9.07 -12.51
CA PRO A 43 8.46 -9.20 -12.72
C PRO A 43 8.90 -10.59 -13.17
N LEU A 44 8.35 -11.65 -12.57
CA LEU A 44 8.64 -13.02 -12.99
C LEU A 44 8.18 -13.28 -14.43
N PHE A 45 7.05 -12.71 -14.85
CA PHE A 45 6.60 -12.75 -16.24
C PHE A 45 7.60 -12.04 -17.16
N TRP A 46 8.10 -10.86 -16.78
CA TRP A 46 9.10 -10.15 -17.59
C TRP A 46 10.41 -10.93 -17.74
N LEU A 47 10.83 -11.64 -16.69
CA LEU A 47 12.05 -12.44 -16.66
C LEU A 47 11.91 -13.76 -17.43
N THR A 48 10.81 -14.49 -17.23
CA THR A 48 10.63 -15.85 -17.78
C THR A 48 9.86 -15.88 -19.10
N ARG A 49 9.10 -14.83 -19.40
CA ARG A 49 8.17 -14.74 -20.55
C ARG A 49 7.12 -15.86 -20.61
N ARG A 50 6.87 -16.55 -19.50
CA ARG A 50 5.85 -17.59 -19.40
C ARG A 50 4.44 -17.00 -19.39
N LYS A 51 3.62 -17.41 -20.37
CA LYS A 51 2.22 -16.94 -20.50
C LYS A 51 1.34 -17.35 -19.32
N ASP A 52 1.66 -18.45 -18.65
CA ASP A 52 0.94 -18.93 -17.46
C ASP A 52 0.91 -17.87 -16.35
N LEU A 53 2.02 -17.12 -16.17
CA LEU A 53 2.10 -16.05 -15.18
C LEU A 53 1.17 -14.89 -15.53
N LEU A 54 1.08 -14.54 -16.82
CA LEU A 54 0.16 -13.50 -17.29
C LEU A 54 -1.30 -13.93 -17.09
N PHE A 55 -1.62 -15.19 -17.39
CA PHE A 55 -2.94 -15.76 -17.14
C PHE A 55 -3.31 -15.69 -15.65
N LEU A 56 -2.39 -16.07 -14.75
CA LEU A 56 -2.61 -15.97 -13.31
C LEU A 56 -2.85 -14.52 -12.87
N ILE A 57 -2.06 -13.56 -13.37
CA ILE A 57 -2.25 -12.14 -13.04
C ILE A 57 -3.67 -11.69 -13.42
N VAL A 58 -4.11 -11.99 -14.63
CA VAL A 58 -5.44 -11.61 -15.13
C VAL A 58 -6.55 -12.31 -14.34
N LEU A 59 -6.43 -13.62 -14.12
CA LEU A 59 -7.42 -14.42 -13.40
C LEU A 59 -7.61 -13.91 -11.96
N TYR A 60 -6.51 -13.65 -11.24
CA TYR A 60 -6.58 -13.14 -9.87
C TYR A 60 -7.07 -11.69 -9.82
N ALA A 61 -6.65 -10.83 -10.76
CA ALA A 61 -7.16 -9.47 -10.85
C ALA A 61 -8.68 -9.45 -11.10
N TYR A 62 -9.15 -10.26 -12.04
CA TYR A 62 -10.57 -10.41 -12.33
C TYR A 62 -11.35 -10.93 -11.12
N SER A 63 -10.85 -11.99 -10.48
CA SER A 63 -11.49 -12.57 -9.29
C SER A 63 -11.57 -11.56 -8.15
N ALA A 64 -10.48 -10.81 -7.90
CA ALA A 64 -10.45 -9.79 -6.85
C ALA A 64 -11.46 -8.65 -7.10
N ILE A 65 -11.65 -8.25 -8.36
CA ILE A 65 -12.68 -7.27 -8.73
C ILE A 65 -14.07 -7.88 -8.55
N LEU A 66 -14.31 -9.08 -9.10
CA LEU A 66 -15.61 -9.74 -9.05
C LEU A 66 -16.12 -9.95 -7.61
N PHE A 67 -15.23 -10.36 -6.71
CA PHE A 67 -15.55 -10.61 -5.30
C PHE A 67 -15.51 -9.36 -4.42
N GLY A 68 -15.26 -8.17 -4.99
CA GLY A 68 -15.30 -6.94 -4.20
C GLY A 68 -14.19 -6.82 -3.17
N ALA A 69 -12.98 -7.30 -3.48
CA ALA A 69 -11.84 -7.25 -2.56
C ALA A 69 -11.56 -5.80 -2.09
N GLY A 70 -11.83 -4.80 -2.93
CA GLY A 70 -11.84 -3.40 -2.54
C GLY A 70 -11.44 -2.48 -3.68
N VAL A 71 -11.52 -1.18 -3.46
CA VAL A 71 -11.13 -0.15 -4.45
C VAL A 71 -9.64 -0.19 -4.78
N ARG A 72 -8.84 -0.69 -3.84
CA ARG A 72 -7.39 -0.72 -3.94
C ARG A 72 -6.89 -1.54 -5.12
N ILE A 73 -7.42 -2.75 -5.36
CA ILE A 73 -6.93 -3.58 -6.47
C ILE A 73 -7.17 -2.89 -7.82
N ILE A 74 -8.26 -2.13 -7.94
CA ILE A 74 -8.57 -1.34 -9.13
C ILE A 74 -7.59 -0.18 -9.30
N LEU A 75 -7.26 0.53 -8.21
CA LEU A 75 -6.24 1.58 -8.23
C LEU A 75 -4.87 1.02 -8.65
N ASP A 76 -4.47 -0.12 -8.06
CA ASP A 76 -3.23 -0.81 -8.41
C ASP A 76 -3.22 -1.19 -9.89
N ILE A 77 -4.28 -1.84 -10.41
CA ILE A 77 -4.37 -2.18 -11.83
C ILE A 77 -4.27 -0.91 -12.70
N SER A 78 -4.96 0.17 -12.33
CA SER A 78 -4.99 1.41 -13.11
C SER A 78 -3.60 2.04 -13.21
N ILE A 79 -2.89 2.16 -12.08
CA ILE A 79 -1.55 2.75 -12.03
C ILE A 79 -0.54 1.86 -12.77
N ILE A 80 -0.63 0.53 -12.59
CA ILE A 80 0.24 -0.40 -13.31
C ILE A 80 -0.01 -0.35 -14.80
N LEU A 81 -1.26 -0.28 -15.26
CA LEU A 81 -1.58 -0.11 -16.68
C LEU A 81 -0.98 1.16 -17.25
N ILE A 82 -1.00 2.29 -16.53
CA ILE A 82 -0.35 3.54 -16.95
C ILE A 82 1.17 3.37 -17.07
N ILE A 83 1.80 2.68 -16.11
CA ILE A 83 3.25 2.41 -16.15
C ILE A 83 3.59 1.48 -17.32
N LEU A 84 2.80 0.43 -17.54
CA LEU A 84 2.96 -0.48 -18.67
C LEU A 84 2.71 0.24 -20.00
N ALA A 85 1.77 1.18 -20.05
CA ALA A 85 1.54 2.04 -21.19
C ALA A 85 2.83 2.77 -21.55
N ALA A 86 3.39 3.51 -20.60
CA ALA A 86 4.64 4.25 -20.82
C ALA A 86 5.79 3.34 -21.31
N LEU A 87 5.86 2.09 -20.83
CA LEU A 87 6.88 1.12 -21.23
C LEU A 87 6.73 0.64 -22.69
N TYR A 88 5.51 0.29 -23.08
CA TYR A 88 5.24 -0.42 -24.34
C TYR A 88 4.76 0.50 -25.46
N LEU A 89 4.15 1.66 -25.17
CA LEU A 89 3.71 2.64 -26.19
C LEU A 89 4.81 3.02 -27.19
N PRO A 90 6.08 3.24 -26.76
CA PRO A 90 7.16 3.58 -27.68
C PRO A 90 7.60 2.39 -28.57
N LYS A 91 7.24 1.16 -28.21
CA LYS A 91 7.73 -0.08 -28.87
C LYS A 91 6.72 -0.69 -29.82
N VAL A 92 5.43 -0.39 -29.66
CA VAL A 92 4.36 -0.92 -30.51
C VAL A 92 4.15 0.07 -31.66
N LYS A 93 4.21 -0.41 -32.91
CA LYS A 93 3.98 0.42 -34.11
C LYS A 93 2.57 1.04 -34.10
N GLU A 94 1.62 0.35 -33.49
CA GLU A 94 0.24 0.80 -33.28
C GLU A 94 0.08 1.47 -31.91
N LYS A 95 0.27 2.79 -31.87
CA LYS A 95 0.17 3.62 -30.65
C LYS A 95 -1.22 3.61 -29.98
N LEU A 96 -2.22 2.98 -30.59
CA LEU A 96 -3.63 2.99 -30.14
C LEU A 96 -4.04 1.80 -29.27
N PHE A 97 -3.37 0.65 -29.35
CA PHE A 97 -3.86 -0.59 -28.69
C PHE A 97 -3.90 -0.47 -27.15
N LEU A 98 -2.92 0.22 -26.58
CA LEU A 98 -2.74 0.34 -25.14
C LEU A 98 -3.67 1.39 -24.50
N PRO A 99 -3.89 2.59 -25.08
CA PRO A 99 -4.98 3.46 -24.62
C PRO A 99 -6.36 2.82 -24.82
N LEU A 100 -6.56 2.00 -25.87
CA LEU A 100 -7.84 1.30 -26.08
C LEU A 100 -8.12 0.28 -24.97
N THR A 101 -7.11 -0.48 -24.55
CA THR A 101 -7.25 -1.42 -23.42
C THR A 101 -7.49 -0.71 -22.09
N PHE A 102 -6.88 0.45 -21.88
CA PHE A 102 -7.16 1.30 -20.71
C PHE A 102 -8.60 1.87 -20.73
N VAL A 103 -9.05 2.36 -21.88
CA VAL A 103 -10.44 2.84 -22.06
C VAL A 103 -11.43 1.70 -21.90
N ALA A 104 -11.17 0.51 -22.46
CA ALA A 104 -11.99 -0.68 -22.26
C ALA A 104 -12.02 -1.12 -20.79
N PHE A 105 -10.89 -1.00 -20.08
CA PHE A 105 -10.84 -1.25 -18.64
C PHE A 105 -11.65 -0.23 -17.83
N LEU A 106 -11.59 1.06 -18.17
CA LEU A 106 -12.43 2.10 -17.57
C LEU A 106 -13.92 1.87 -17.82
N ILE A 107 -14.29 1.50 -19.05
CA ILE A 107 -15.68 1.14 -19.40
C ILE A 107 -16.12 -0.12 -18.65
N PHE A 108 -15.24 -1.11 -18.48
CA PHE A 108 -15.51 -2.29 -17.67
C PHE A 108 -15.72 -1.95 -16.19
N LEU A 109 -14.90 -1.04 -15.63
CA LEU A 109 -15.07 -0.57 -14.27
C LEU A 109 -16.38 0.20 -14.09
N THR A 110 -16.74 1.08 -15.03
CA THR A 110 -17.99 1.85 -14.93
C THR A 110 -19.23 0.96 -15.06
N THR A 111 -19.18 -0.05 -15.94
CA THR A 111 -20.26 -1.04 -16.09
C THR A 111 -20.39 -1.98 -14.89
N ILE A 112 -19.29 -2.51 -14.34
CA ILE A 112 -19.34 -3.30 -13.09
C ILE A 112 -19.83 -2.45 -11.92
N SER A 113 -19.38 -1.19 -11.85
CA SER A 113 -19.81 -0.26 -10.81
C SER A 113 -21.31 0.04 -10.90
N ALA A 114 -21.90 0.10 -12.10
CA ALA A 114 -23.33 0.29 -12.29
C ALA A 114 -24.19 -0.91 -11.82
N VAL A 115 -23.64 -2.13 -11.88
CA VAL A 115 -24.37 -3.37 -11.51
C VAL A 115 -24.21 -3.72 -10.04
N ASN A 116 -23.04 -3.43 -9.44
CA ASN A 116 -22.79 -3.68 -8.01
C ASN A 116 -22.89 -2.39 -7.20
N GLY A 117 -24.02 -2.19 -6.50
CA GLY A 117 -24.25 -0.99 -5.67
C GLY A 117 -23.20 -0.73 -4.58
N ARG A 118 -22.45 -1.76 -4.15
CA ARG A 118 -21.30 -1.63 -3.24
C ARG A 118 -20.08 -1.00 -3.92
N PHE A 119 -19.82 -1.32 -5.19
CA PHE A 119 -18.76 -0.69 -5.99
C PHE A 119 -19.12 0.74 -6.37
N HIS A 120 -20.37 0.99 -6.73
CA HIS A 120 -20.89 2.34 -6.97
C HIS A 120 -20.66 3.26 -5.77
N LYS A 121 -21.00 2.82 -4.54
CA LYS A 121 -20.81 3.64 -3.34
C LYS A 121 -19.35 3.98 -3.04
N ILE A 122 -18.40 3.06 -3.26
CA ILE A 122 -16.99 3.33 -2.90
C ILE A 122 -16.28 4.17 -3.98
N PHE A 123 -16.60 3.98 -5.27
CA PHE A 123 -15.97 4.74 -6.37
C PHE A 123 -16.74 5.96 -6.81
N PHE A 124 -18.06 5.85 -6.92
CA PHE A 124 -18.95 6.90 -7.41
C PHE A 124 -19.92 7.37 -6.33
N GLY A 125 -19.73 7.05 -5.05
CA GLY A 125 -20.53 7.65 -3.97
C GLY A 125 -20.38 9.17 -3.88
N PHE A 126 -19.37 9.74 -4.57
CA PHE A 126 -19.25 11.18 -4.79
C PHE A 126 -20.04 11.71 -6.01
N LEU A 127 -20.42 10.84 -6.95
CA LEU A 127 -21.23 11.18 -8.14
C LEU A 127 -22.71 10.78 -7.98
N GLY A 128 -22.97 9.74 -7.20
CA GLY A 128 -24.27 9.12 -7.01
C GLY A 128 -24.95 9.68 -5.79
N ALA A 129 -25.86 10.62 -6.05
CA ALA A 129 -26.75 11.30 -5.12
C ALA A 129 -26.00 12.07 -4.02
N ASN A 130 -25.95 13.39 -4.18
CA ASN A 130 -26.15 14.26 -3.03
C ASN A 130 -27.31 13.64 -2.22
N PRO A 131 -27.12 13.11 -0.99
CA PRO A 131 -28.22 13.30 -0.04
C PRO A 131 -28.48 14.81 -0.12
N GLU A 132 -29.72 15.25 -0.28
CA GLU A 132 -30.04 16.68 -0.28
C GLU A 132 -29.47 17.28 1.00
N THR A 133 -28.22 17.74 0.97
CA THR A 133 -27.56 18.28 2.14
C THR A 133 -28.18 19.63 2.30
N THR A 134 -28.92 19.81 3.38
CA THR A 134 -29.61 21.08 3.64
C THR A 134 -28.61 22.23 3.84
N ILE A 135 -27.33 21.88 4.02
CA ILE A 135 -26.21 22.75 4.34
C ILE A 135 -25.05 22.53 3.34
N ASP A 136 -24.38 23.61 2.94
CA ASP A 136 -23.17 23.54 2.10
C ASP A 136 -21.96 23.06 2.91
N CYS A 137 -21.55 21.82 2.68
CA CYS A 137 -20.41 21.19 3.34
C CYS A 137 -19.03 21.65 2.84
N ALA A 138 -18.96 22.51 1.82
CA ALA A 138 -17.70 23.11 1.38
C ALA A 138 -17.23 24.23 2.33
N LEU A 139 -18.15 24.85 3.06
CA LEU A 139 -17.85 25.92 4.02
C LEU A 139 -17.27 25.35 5.33
N GLU A 140 -16.17 25.93 5.83
CA GLU A 140 -15.48 25.47 7.04
C GLU A 140 -16.39 25.43 8.28
N GLU A 141 -17.31 26.39 8.40
CA GLU A 141 -18.28 26.48 9.50
C GLU A 141 -19.21 25.25 9.58
N ASN A 142 -19.54 24.67 8.43
CA ASN A 142 -20.49 23.57 8.32
C ASN A 142 -19.82 22.19 8.41
N GLN A 143 -18.48 22.10 8.34
CA GLN A 143 -17.76 20.83 8.27
C GLN A 143 -17.94 19.92 9.49
N ASN A 144 -18.30 20.50 10.64
CA ASN A 144 -18.50 19.79 11.91
C ASN A 144 -19.98 19.45 12.18
N THR A 145 -20.89 19.81 11.27
CA THR A 145 -22.29 19.39 11.37
C THR A 145 -22.41 17.89 11.14
N GLU A 146 -23.37 17.23 11.81
CA GLU A 146 -23.54 15.78 11.69
C GLU A 146 -23.88 15.36 10.24
N GLU A 147 -24.59 16.22 9.50
CA GLU A 147 -24.92 16.00 8.09
C GLU A 147 -23.66 15.95 7.21
N CYS A 148 -22.76 16.93 7.35
CA CYS A 148 -21.50 16.96 6.60
C CYS A 148 -20.52 15.87 7.07
N LEU A 149 -20.52 15.51 8.36
CA LEU A 149 -19.73 14.39 8.87
C LEU A 149 -20.23 13.05 8.32
N LEU A 150 -21.55 12.84 8.21
CA LEU A 150 -22.13 11.65 7.59
C LEU A 150 -21.75 11.55 6.11
N LEU A 151 -21.84 12.65 5.35
CA LEU A 151 -21.37 12.70 3.97
C LEU A 151 -19.87 12.39 3.86
N ALA A 152 -19.05 12.99 4.74
CA ALA A 152 -17.61 12.78 4.76
C ALA A 152 -17.23 11.34 5.15
N ARG A 153 -18.04 10.66 5.97
CA ARG A 153 -17.88 9.24 6.33
C ARG A 153 -18.30 8.30 5.20
N GLN A 154 -19.26 8.70 4.37
CA GLN A 154 -19.75 7.89 3.25
C GLN A 154 -18.90 8.03 1.98
N SER A 155 -17.97 8.99 1.94
CA SER A 155 -17.17 9.31 0.76
C SER A 155 -15.66 9.27 1.01
N GLY A 156 -14.89 9.02 -0.05
CA GLY A 156 -13.43 9.11 -0.06
C GLY A 156 -12.74 8.17 0.94
N VAL A 157 -11.64 8.66 1.53
CA VAL A 157 -10.77 7.88 2.44
C VAL A 157 -11.52 7.36 3.66
N ASN A 158 -12.49 8.12 4.20
CA ASN A 158 -13.15 7.80 5.46
C ASN A 158 -14.21 6.69 5.33
N SER A 159 -14.66 6.41 4.11
CA SER A 159 -15.62 5.34 3.79
C SER A 159 -15.05 3.92 3.99
N ASP A 160 -13.73 3.78 3.89
CA ASP A 160 -13.00 2.55 4.21
C ASP A 160 -12.21 2.79 5.50
N GLY A 161 -12.72 2.27 6.62
CA GLY A 161 -12.11 2.43 7.94
C GLY A 161 -10.66 1.91 8.02
N SER A 162 -10.34 0.85 7.27
CA SER A 162 -8.98 0.31 7.21
C SER A 162 -8.07 1.25 6.40
N PHE A 163 -8.54 1.79 5.28
CA PHE A 163 -7.75 2.77 4.53
C PHE A 163 -7.56 4.07 5.32
N ALA A 164 -8.61 4.55 6.00
CA ALA A 164 -8.57 5.71 6.86
C ALA A 164 -7.54 5.56 8.00
N SER A 165 -7.51 4.41 8.69
CA SER A 165 -6.55 4.18 9.78
C SER A 165 -5.09 4.13 9.29
N ARG A 166 -4.85 3.62 8.07
CA ARG A 166 -3.52 3.69 7.45
C ARG A 166 -3.08 5.11 7.17
N VAL A 167 -3.96 5.92 6.56
CA VAL A 167 -3.69 7.34 6.29
C VAL A 167 -3.43 8.09 7.59
N PHE A 168 -4.21 7.79 8.63
CA PHE A 168 -4.00 8.34 9.98
C PHE A 168 -2.59 8.04 10.50
N ARG A 169 -2.14 6.78 10.49
CA ARG A 169 -0.80 6.39 10.97
C ARG A 169 0.33 7.10 10.21
N VAL A 170 0.19 7.25 8.89
CA VAL A 170 1.14 8.01 8.06
C VAL A 170 1.15 9.49 8.47
N LYS A 171 -0.01 10.14 8.54
CA LYS A 171 -0.12 11.55 8.96
C LYS A 171 0.43 11.78 10.37
N ALA A 172 0.07 10.91 11.32
CA ALA A 172 0.56 10.98 12.69
C ALA A 172 2.09 10.85 12.75
N SER A 173 2.69 9.96 11.97
CA SER A 173 4.15 9.84 11.87
C SER A 173 4.78 11.13 11.34
N LEU A 174 4.23 11.70 10.27
CA LEU A 174 4.73 12.95 9.67
C LEU A 174 4.67 14.13 10.64
N PHE A 175 3.57 14.29 11.38
CA PHE A 175 3.48 15.29 12.45
C PHE A 175 4.41 14.97 13.64
N GLY A 176 4.73 13.70 13.87
CA GLY A 176 5.75 13.31 14.84
C GLY A 176 7.15 13.75 14.44
N TYR A 177 7.49 13.62 13.16
CA TYR A 177 8.80 14.01 12.63
C TYR A 177 9.05 15.52 12.79
N THR A 178 8.04 16.36 12.59
CA THR A 178 8.17 17.81 12.79
C THR A 178 8.43 18.18 14.25
N LYS A 179 7.94 17.37 15.20
CA LYS A 179 8.16 17.56 16.64
C LYS A 179 9.48 16.99 17.14
N SER A 180 10.09 16.05 16.41
CA SER A 180 11.39 15.48 16.74
C SER A 180 12.30 15.43 15.50
N PRO A 181 12.90 16.57 15.12
CA PRO A 181 13.70 16.67 13.90
C PRO A 181 14.92 15.74 13.92
N LEU A 182 15.63 15.66 15.05
CA LEU A 182 16.81 14.79 15.16
C LEU A 182 16.43 13.32 14.98
N GLY A 183 15.37 12.86 15.66
CA GLY A 183 14.86 11.50 15.49
C GLY A 183 14.36 11.22 14.06
N SER A 184 13.77 12.21 13.38
CA SER A 184 13.39 12.05 11.97
C SER A 184 14.60 11.93 11.02
N LEU A 185 15.73 12.55 11.37
CA LEU A 185 16.96 12.52 10.57
C LEU A 185 17.70 11.19 10.74
N THR A 186 17.87 10.72 11.97
CA THR A 186 18.72 9.57 12.33
C THR A 186 17.95 8.30 12.69
N GLY A 187 16.62 8.40 12.84
CA GLY A 187 15.76 7.31 13.28
C GLY A 187 15.52 7.31 14.79
N PHE A 188 14.45 6.63 15.20
CA PHE A 188 14.07 6.40 16.59
C PHE A 188 14.51 5.01 17.10
N GLY A 189 15.15 4.20 16.25
CA GLY A 189 15.60 2.86 16.56
C GLY A 189 14.64 1.76 16.08
N LEU A 190 15.17 0.55 15.95
CA LEU A 190 14.42 -0.63 15.54
C LEU A 190 13.28 -0.92 16.51
N GLY A 191 12.06 -1.12 15.97
CA GLY A 191 10.87 -1.38 16.78
C GLY A 191 10.25 -0.14 17.44
N ASN A 192 10.85 1.04 17.29
CA ASN A 192 10.35 2.29 17.90
C ASN A 192 9.51 3.13 16.93
N SER A 193 8.94 2.51 15.89
CA SER A 193 8.13 3.21 14.89
C SER A 193 6.85 3.85 15.46
N ILE A 194 6.41 3.41 16.66
CA ILE A 194 5.26 3.97 17.38
C ILE A 194 5.53 5.36 17.98
N TYR A 195 6.79 5.67 18.27
CA TYR A 195 7.15 6.91 18.95
C TYR A 195 6.74 8.17 18.15
N PRO A 196 7.13 8.34 16.87
CA PRO A 196 6.68 9.49 16.09
C PRO A 196 5.15 9.51 15.90
N VAL A 197 4.50 8.35 15.79
CA VAL A 197 3.02 8.28 15.69
C VAL A 197 2.36 8.89 16.93
N ARG A 198 2.84 8.55 18.14
CA ARG A 198 2.32 9.11 19.40
C ARG A 198 2.54 10.62 19.48
N LEU A 199 3.71 11.11 19.06
CA LEU A 199 4.00 12.55 19.05
C LEU A 199 3.02 13.33 18.15
N GLY A 200 2.69 12.80 16.97
CA GLY A 200 1.78 13.47 16.02
C GLY A 200 0.31 13.11 16.17
N HIS A 201 -0.03 12.19 17.08
CA HIS A 201 -1.37 11.61 17.22
C HIS A 201 -2.48 12.65 17.39
N ALA A 202 -2.34 13.54 18.38
CA ALA A 202 -3.37 14.55 18.69
C ALA A 202 -3.64 15.50 17.51
N GLN A 203 -2.65 15.75 16.65
CA GLN A 203 -2.82 16.59 15.46
C GLN A 203 -3.51 15.80 14.34
N ALA A 204 -3.09 14.56 14.09
CA ALA A 204 -3.71 13.70 13.09
C ALA A 204 -5.17 13.36 13.44
N LYS A 205 -5.52 13.29 14.74
CA LYS A 205 -6.85 12.93 15.22
C LYS A 205 -7.90 13.99 14.88
N LYS A 206 -7.50 15.26 14.79
CA LYS A 206 -8.39 16.37 14.40
C LYS A 206 -8.94 16.22 12.99
N ASP A 207 -8.14 15.64 12.09
CA ASP A 207 -8.51 15.43 10.69
C ASP A 207 -9.27 14.11 10.46
N TYR A 208 -9.39 13.26 11.48
CA TYR A 208 -9.92 11.91 11.32
C TYR A 208 -11.45 11.89 11.42
N LYS A 209 -12.12 11.61 10.31
CA LYS A 209 -13.60 11.68 10.21
C LYS A 209 -14.29 10.30 10.17
N SER A 210 -13.54 9.21 10.03
CA SER A 210 -14.11 7.85 9.95
C SER A 210 -14.62 7.35 11.31
N THR A 211 -15.60 6.44 11.29
CA THR A 211 -16.16 5.82 12.50
C THR A 211 -15.25 4.74 13.10
N TYR A 212 -14.18 4.36 12.40
CA TYR A 212 -13.26 3.30 12.81
C TYR A 212 -12.21 3.77 13.84
N LEU A 213 -12.68 4.14 15.03
CA LEU A 213 -11.87 4.83 16.05
C LEU A 213 -11.04 3.91 16.95
N LYS A 214 -11.33 2.61 17.00
CA LYS A 214 -10.66 1.69 17.93
C LYS A 214 -9.14 1.71 17.74
N GLU A 215 -8.69 1.47 16.51
CA GLU A 215 -7.27 1.45 16.16
C GLU A 215 -6.60 2.81 16.41
N VAL A 216 -7.30 3.90 16.09
CA VAL A 216 -6.80 5.27 16.32
C VAL A 216 -6.62 5.55 17.81
N ASN A 217 -7.58 5.17 18.65
CA ASN A 217 -7.51 5.40 20.09
C ASN A 217 -6.49 4.48 20.78
N ASP A 218 -6.36 3.22 20.32
CA ASP A 218 -5.39 2.27 20.86
C ASP A 218 -3.94 2.78 20.69
N LEU A 219 -3.64 3.46 19.57
CA LEU A 219 -2.32 4.05 19.31
C LEU A 219 -1.90 5.16 20.28
N GLU A 220 -2.86 5.79 20.96
CA GLU A 220 -2.61 6.81 21.99
C GLU A 220 -2.13 6.17 23.30
N ASN A 221 -2.54 4.92 23.57
CA ASN A 221 -2.27 4.22 24.81
C ASN A 221 -0.78 3.87 24.93
N PRO A 222 -0.08 4.30 26.00
CA PRO A 222 1.33 3.98 26.23
C PRO A 222 1.60 2.47 26.31
N ASN A 223 0.64 1.69 26.81
CA ASN A 223 0.73 0.24 26.99
C ASN A 223 0.36 -0.55 25.72
N TYR A 224 -0.14 0.12 24.68
CA TYR A 224 -0.40 -0.52 23.40
C TYR A 224 0.91 -0.67 22.63
N HIS A 225 1.29 -1.92 22.41
CA HIS A 225 2.42 -2.29 21.58
C HIS A 225 1.89 -2.89 20.28
N ASP A 226 2.02 -2.15 19.20
CA ASP A 226 1.80 -2.64 17.84
C ASP A 226 3.18 -2.90 17.24
N ASP A 227 3.47 -4.14 16.85
CA ASP A 227 4.73 -4.51 16.21
C ASP A 227 4.84 -3.92 14.78
N SER A 228 3.72 -3.40 14.25
CA SER A 228 3.51 -2.98 12.86
C SER A 228 2.74 -1.66 12.83
N VAL A 229 3.37 -0.59 13.33
CA VAL A 229 2.66 0.68 13.55
C VAL A 229 2.42 1.44 12.24
N SER A 230 3.32 1.30 11.28
CA SER A 230 3.22 1.98 9.99
C SER A 230 2.38 1.16 9.02
N TYR A 231 2.07 1.70 7.83
CA TYR A 231 1.56 0.86 6.73
C TYR A 231 2.26 1.22 5.42
N CYS A 232 3.39 1.91 5.52
CA CYS A 232 4.18 2.42 4.42
C CYS A 232 5.64 2.19 4.76
N LEU A 233 6.38 1.54 3.85
CA LEU A 233 7.78 1.17 4.10
C LEU A 233 8.63 2.40 4.31
N TYR A 234 8.33 3.48 3.59
CA TYR A 234 9.05 4.75 3.72
C TYR A 234 8.93 5.32 5.14
N ILE A 235 7.71 5.36 5.67
CA ILE A 235 7.45 5.79 7.04
C ILE A 235 8.14 4.86 8.02
N ARG A 236 8.13 3.55 7.77
CA ARG A 236 8.86 2.60 8.61
C ARG A 236 10.36 2.88 8.64
N ILE A 237 10.98 3.03 7.47
CA ILE A 237 12.42 3.29 7.36
C ILE A 237 12.77 4.63 8.02
N ILE A 238 11.98 5.68 7.78
CA ILE A 238 12.22 6.99 8.42
C ILE A 238 12.08 6.87 9.94
N SER A 239 11.05 6.18 10.43
CA SER A 239 10.85 6.02 11.87
C SER A 239 11.93 5.14 12.53
N GLU A 240 12.42 4.09 11.88
CA GLU A 240 13.41 3.19 12.48
C GLU A 240 14.85 3.70 12.30
N PHE A 241 15.19 4.18 11.09
CA PHE A 241 16.56 4.48 10.65
C PHE A 241 16.78 5.94 10.19
N GLY A 242 15.72 6.73 10.08
CA GLY A 242 15.79 8.13 9.68
C GLY A 242 15.75 8.36 8.17
N ILE A 243 15.53 9.62 7.80
CA ILE A 243 15.40 10.01 6.39
C ILE A 243 16.72 9.86 5.61
N ILE A 244 17.87 9.98 6.28
CA ILE A 244 19.18 9.79 5.65
C ILE A 244 19.32 8.34 5.17
N ALA A 245 18.96 7.37 6.00
CA ALA A 245 18.97 5.97 5.63
C ALA A 245 18.00 5.69 4.47
N LEU A 246 16.83 6.32 4.45
CA LEU A 246 15.90 6.20 3.35
C LEU A 246 16.51 6.69 2.02
N PHE A 247 17.17 7.86 2.02
CA PHE A 247 17.80 8.38 0.81
C PHE A 247 18.95 7.48 0.33
N LEU A 248 19.78 6.97 1.24
CA LEU A 248 20.84 6.01 0.89
C LEU A 248 20.24 4.73 0.28
N PHE A 249 19.15 4.23 0.85
CA PHE A 249 18.46 3.05 0.34
C PHE A 249 17.87 3.28 -1.06
N ILE A 250 17.16 4.40 -1.28
CA ILE A 250 16.62 4.78 -2.59
C ILE A 250 17.76 4.96 -3.61
N PHE A 251 18.82 5.67 -3.22
CA PHE A 251 20.00 5.87 -4.06
C PHE A 251 20.61 4.53 -4.50
N TYR A 252 20.75 3.58 -3.56
CA TYR A 252 21.27 2.25 -3.86
C TYR A 252 20.38 1.49 -4.86
N LEU A 253 19.05 1.54 -4.71
CA LEU A 253 18.13 0.90 -5.65
C LEU A 253 18.20 1.52 -7.05
N ILE A 254 18.32 2.85 -7.14
CA ILE A 254 18.50 3.56 -8.42
C ILE A 254 19.85 3.20 -9.05
N TYR A 255 20.92 3.11 -8.25
CA TYR A 255 22.24 2.69 -8.70
C TYR A 255 22.21 1.26 -9.26
N LEU A 256 21.55 0.32 -8.58
CA LEU A 256 21.34 -1.04 -9.08
C LEU A 256 20.59 -1.05 -10.40
N ALA A 257 19.50 -0.28 -10.50
CA ALA A 257 18.76 -0.15 -11.75
C ALA A 257 19.67 0.35 -12.87
N LYS A 258 20.37 1.47 -12.67
CA LYS A 258 21.26 2.10 -13.68
C LYS A 258 22.29 1.11 -14.25
N ASN A 259 22.79 0.22 -13.41
CA ASN A 259 23.81 -0.77 -13.76
C ASN A 259 23.25 -2.08 -14.32
N SER A 260 21.93 -2.27 -14.35
CA SER A 260 21.30 -3.45 -14.94
C SER A 260 21.12 -3.32 -16.46
N ARG A 261 21.26 -4.44 -17.18
CA ARG A 261 20.98 -4.58 -18.63
C ARG A 261 19.48 -4.67 -18.94
N LEU A 262 18.61 -4.83 -17.95
CA LEU A 262 17.17 -5.03 -18.19
C LEU A 262 16.50 -3.80 -18.79
N ALA A 263 15.68 -4.00 -19.82
CA ALA A 263 14.94 -2.92 -20.49
C ALA A 263 13.85 -2.29 -19.62
N PHE A 264 13.30 -3.03 -18.65
CA PHE A 264 12.17 -2.61 -17.80
C PHE A 264 12.61 -2.20 -16.38
N ARG A 265 13.93 -2.09 -16.12
CA ARG A 265 14.52 -1.79 -14.80
C ARG A 265 13.84 -0.65 -14.02
N TYR A 266 13.62 0.50 -14.68
CA TYR A 266 13.05 1.68 -14.02
C TYR A 266 11.54 1.57 -13.82
N HIS A 267 10.84 0.89 -14.73
CA HIS A 267 9.42 0.59 -14.56
C HIS A 267 9.22 -0.38 -13.40
N TYR A 268 10.06 -1.40 -13.30
CA TYR A 268 10.05 -2.32 -12.16
C TYR A 268 10.31 -1.56 -10.84
N LEU A 269 11.34 -0.69 -10.81
CA LEU A 269 11.61 0.13 -9.63
C LEU A 269 10.42 1.04 -9.25
N PHE A 270 9.78 1.67 -10.23
CA PHE A 270 8.63 2.55 -9.98
C PHE A 270 7.41 1.78 -9.46
N ILE A 271 7.15 0.57 -10.00
CA ILE A 271 6.11 -0.33 -9.47
C ILE A 271 6.39 -0.68 -8.01
N ILE A 272 7.63 -1.06 -7.70
CA ILE A 272 8.04 -1.35 -6.32
C ILE A 272 7.81 -0.13 -5.44
N PHE A 273 8.21 1.06 -5.86
CA PHE A 273 8.01 2.27 -5.07
C PHE A 273 6.54 2.58 -4.81
N TYR A 274 5.71 2.50 -5.84
CA TYR A 274 4.26 2.67 -5.70
C TYR A 274 3.67 1.67 -4.71
N LEU A 275 4.01 0.39 -4.86
CA LEU A 275 3.48 -0.66 -4.01
C LEU A 275 3.86 -0.42 -2.54
N TYR A 276 5.13 -0.17 -2.23
CA TYR A 276 5.61 0.05 -0.86
C TYR A 276 5.21 1.40 -0.24
N LEU A 277 4.67 2.34 -1.01
CA LEU A 277 3.96 3.49 -0.44
C LEU A 277 2.77 3.04 0.40
N GLN A 278 2.20 1.89 0.05
CA GLN A 278 0.99 1.36 0.65
C GLN A 278 1.22 0.14 1.55
N PHE A 279 2.47 -0.32 1.71
CA PHE A 279 2.82 -1.41 2.64
C PHE A 279 4.13 -1.15 3.35
N GLU A 280 4.21 -1.59 4.60
CA GLU A 280 5.39 -1.41 5.45
C GLU A 280 6.33 -2.63 5.55
N SER A 281 5.93 -3.78 5.00
CA SER A 281 6.61 -5.04 5.33
C SER A 281 7.81 -5.30 4.41
N LEU A 282 9.01 -5.14 4.98
CA LEU A 282 10.28 -5.61 4.41
C LEU A 282 10.28 -7.13 4.12
N SER A 283 9.39 -7.89 4.77
CA SER A 283 9.24 -9.33 4.55
C SER A 283 8.59 -9.66 3.21
N PHE A 284 8.01 -8.68 2.50
CA PHE A 284 7.56 -8.91 1.13
C PHE A 284 8.76 -9.13 0.20
N TYR A 285 8.67 -10.20 -0.58
CA TYR A 285 9.71 -10.61 -1.50
C TYR A 285 9.97 -9.62 -2.64
N ALA A 286 9.13 -8.60 -2.84
CA ALA A 286 9.17 -7.75 -4.03
C ALA A 286 10.45 -6.89 -4.14
N ILE A 287 10.88 -6.22 -3.06
CA ILE A 287 12.17 -5.49 -3.02
C ILE A 287 13.35 -6.44 -3.17
N TRP A 288 13.33 -7.58 -2.48
CA TRP A 288 14.41 -8.55 -2.53
C TRP A 288 14.56 -9.19 -3.91
N LEU A 289 13.44 -9.52 -4.55
CA LEU A 289 13.38 -10.00 -5.92
C LEU A 289 13.91 -8.94 -6.88
N PHE A 290 13.56 -7.66 -6.68
CA PHE A 290 14.12 -6.55 -7.47
C PHE A 290 15.64 -6.49 -7.33
N ILE A 291 16.17 -6.47 -6.10
CA ILE A 291 17.61 -6.40 -5.83
C ILE A 291 18.33 -7.60 -6.48
N ALA A 292 17.87 -8.82 -6.23
CA ALA A 292 18.44 -10.04 -6.80
C ALA A 292 18.45 -10.00 -8.33
N THR A 293 17.33 -9.57 -8.93
CA THR A 293 17.18 -9.46 -10.38
C THR A 293 18.17 -8.44 -10.97
N MET A 294 18.31 -7.26 -10.35
CA MET A 294 19.25 -6.23 -10.82
C MET A 294 20.71 -6.68 -10.70
N LEU A 295 21.06 -7.40 -9.63
CA LEU A 295 22.40 -7.95 -9.41
C LEU A 295 22.76 -9.02 -10.44
N VAL A 296 21.85 -9.97 -10.71
CA VAL A 296 22.07 -11.03 -11.72
C VAL A 296 22.19 -10.45 -13.13
N THR A 297 21.52 -9.35 -13.40
CA THR A 297 21.50 -8.70 -14.73
C THR A 297 22.45 -7.50 -14.84
N LYS A 298 23.42 -7.39 -13.92
CA LYS A 298 24.40 -6.31 -13.91
C LYS A 298 25.23 -6.29 -15.21
N LYS A 299 25.49 -5.10 -15.74
CA LYS A 299 26.43 -4.88 -16.84
C LYS A 299 27.83 -5.34 -16.41
N GLY A 300 28.50 -6.12 -17.25
CA GLY A 300 29.90 -6.47 -17.03
C GLY A 300 30.80 -5.24 -17.20
N ASN A 301 32.01 -5.26 -16.64
CA ASN A 301 33.00 -4.18 -16.78
C ASN A 301 33.51 -3.97 -18.22
N ASN A 302 33.10 -4.81 -19.18
CA ASN A 302 33.55 -4.79 -20.58
C ASN A 302 32.47 -4.33 -21.58
N ASP A 303 31.34 -3.76 -21.10
CA ASP A 303 30.34 -3.05 -21.91
C ASP A 303 30.38 -1.55 -21.60
#